data_AF-A0A521S0Z5-F1
#
_entry.id   AF-A0A521S0Z5-F1
#
_cell.length_a   1.000
_cell.length_b   1.000
_cell.length_c   1.000
_cell.angle_alpha   90.00
_cell.angle_beta   90.00
_cell.angle_gamma   90.00
#
_symmetry.space_group_name_H-M   'P 1'
#
loop_
_entity.id
_entity.type
_entity.pdbx_description
1 polymer ?
#
loop_
_entity_poly.entity_id
_entity_poly.type
_entity_poly.pdbx_seq_one_letter_code
_entity_poly.pdbx_strand_id
1 'polypeptide(L)'
;MMTRLAWIAAIIVGLAAGGFAFHFPGSYGNPVLDPSAAVVGILIGGVNGLLVGALVWMALRLSRAAGPRVLAASVVLIGLTHAMNDASSTRIPFLVVEAVAGVVAAGTAVWILRERRPRVVIVAGVAWTAGIVLGGWSGDWLGLPLSETPIGWSVDHAWDGLITGLVWGVATATIGLPDALRRDTAGRSTLEPAYE
;
A
#
# COMPACT_ATOMS: atom_id res chain seq x y z
N MET A 1 19.46 1.39 -10.49
CA MET A 1 19.46 2.04 -9.15
C MET A 1 18.42 3.15 -9.03
N MET A 2 18.43 4.18 -9.89
CA MET A 2 17.47 5.30 -9.83
C MET A 2 15.99 4.87 -9.84
N THR A 3 15.60 3.91 -10.69
CA THR A 3 14.23 3.34 -10.72
C THR A 3 13.76 2.84 -9.35
N ARG A 4 14.64 2.16 -8.62
CA ARG A 4 14.33 1.57 -7.31
C ARG A 4 14.20 2.64 -6.23
N LEU A 5 15.09 3.64 -6.24
CA LEU A 5 15.01 4.77 -5.31
C LEU A 5 13.75 5.61 -5.55
N ALA A 6 13.40 5.87 -6.80
CA ALA A 6 12.17 6.58 -7.14
C ALA A 6 10.91 5.82 -6.68
N TRP A 7 10.90 4.49 -6.83
CA TRP A 7 9.84 3.64 -6.28
C TRP A 7 9.75 3.74 -4.76
N ILE A 8 10.87 3.55 -4.05
CA ILE A 8 10.92 3.60 -2.59
C ILE A 8 10.41 4.96 -2.09
N ALA A 9 10.92 6.05 -2.66
CA ALA A 9 10.50 7.40 -2.29
C ALA A 9 9.00 7.64 -2.55
N ALA A 10 8.48 7.23 -3.71
CA ALA A 10 7.07 7.40 -4.04
C ALA A 10 6.14 6.64 -3.08
N ILE A 11 6.51 5.40 -2.71
CA ILE A 11 5.77 4.60 -1.75
C ILE A 11 5.81 5.22 -0.35
N ILE A 12 7.00 5.60 0.14
CA ILE A 12 7.16 6.20 1.47
C ILE A 12 6.36 7.50 1.56
N VAL A 13 6.56 8.41 0.60
CA VAL A 13 5.88 9.71 0.60
C VAL A 13 4.38 9.52 0.49
N GLY A 14 3.92 8.65 -0.42
CA GLY A 14 2.50 8.40 -0.63
C GLY A 14 1.82 7.83 0.61
N LEU A 15 2.40 6.80 1.23
CA LEU A 15 1.81 6.17 2.41
C LEU A 15 1.89 7.05 3.65
N ALA A 16 2.99 7.76 3.89
CA ALA A 16 3.10 8.67 5.02
C ALA A 16 2.17 9.88 4.86
N ALA A 17 2.16 10.53 3.69
CA ALA A 17 1.27 11.67 3.44
C ALA A 17 -0.20 11.26 3.41
N GLY A 18 -0.50 10.09 2.86
CA GLY A 18 -1.84 9.54 2.85
C GLY A 18 -2.32 9.11 4.23
N GLY A 19 -1.45 8.48 5.03
CA GLY A 19 -1.74 8.16 6.43
C GLY A 19 -2.03 9.42 7.24
N PHE A 20 -1.29 10.51 7.01
CA PHE A 20 -1.58 11.79 7.65
C PHE A 20 -2.93 12.40 7.20
N ALA A 21 -3.10 12.57 5.89
CA ALA A 21 -4.20 13.35 5.32
C ALA A 21 -5.54 12.61 5.25
N PHE A 22 -5.49 11.28 5.19
CA PHE A 22 -6.64 10.41 4.98
C PHE A 22 -6.75 9.38 6.12
N HIS A 23 -6.35 9.74 7.34
CA HIS A 23 -6.77 8.96 8.50
C HIS A 23 -8.26 9.22 8.77
N PHE A 24 -8.97 8.17 9.18
CA PHE A 24 -10.30 8.28 9.73
C PHE A 24 -10.28 7.59 11.09
N PRO A 25 -10.92 8.15 12.13
CA PRO A 25 -11.16 7.39 13.34
C PRO A 25 -12.18 6.30 12.98
N GLY A 26 -11.71 5.16 12.50
CA GLY A 26 -12.51 3.96 12.29
C GLY A 26 -13.13 3.48 13.60
N SER A 27 -13.81 2.33 13.57
CA SER A 27 -14.42 1.75 14.77
C SER A 27 -13.38 1.16 15.75
N TYR A 28 -12.13 1.62 15.73
CA TYR A 28 -11.03 1.12 16.55
C TYR A 28 -11.45 1.10 18.03
N GLY A 29 -11.38 -0.09 18.63
CA GLY A 29 -11.88 -0.33 20.00
C GLY A 29 -13.29 -0.96 20.07
N ASN A 30 -13.98 -1.17 18.95
CA ASN A 30 -15.28 -1.83 18.93
C ASN A 30 -15.13 -3.35 19.21
N PRO A 31 -15.91 -3.93 20.14
CA PRO A 31 -15.90 -5.37 20.39
C PRO A 31 -16.50 -6.21 19.27
N VAL A 32 -17.13 -5.60 18.25
CA VAL A 32 -17.77 -6.28 17.13
C VAL A 32 -17.26 -5.72 15.81
N LEU A 33 -17.32 -6.54 14.75
CA LEU A 33 -17.03 -6.10 13.40
C LEU A 33 -18.00 -5.01 12.96
N ASP A 34 -17.49 -3.96 12.31
CA ASP A 34 -18.30 -2.84 11.82
C ASP A 34 -18.22 -2.72 10.29
N PRO A 35 -19.19 -3.29 9.56
CA PRO A 35 -19.24 -3.18 8.10
C PRO A 35 -19.37 -1.75 7.59
N SER A 36 -19.95 -0.83 8.37
CA SER A 36 -20.10 0.57 7.96
C SER A 36 -18.76 1.30 7.99
N ALA A 37 -17.94 1.03 9.00
CA ALA A 37 -16.56 1.49 9.07
C ALA A 37 -15.72 0.92 7.91
N ALA A 38 -15.93 -0.34 7.51
CA ALA A 38 -15.27 -0.90 6.31
C ALA A 38 -15.60 -0.11 5.02
N VAL A 39 -16.85 0.32 4.85
CA VAL A 39 -17.25 1.11 3.67
C VAL A 39 -16.61 2.50 3.68
N VAL A 40 -16.48 3.13 4.84
CA VAL A 40 -15.75 4.40 4.94
C VAL A 40 -14.26 4.17 4.68
N GLY A 41 -13.68 3.15 5.30
CA GLY A 41 -12.28 2.77 5.14
C GLY A 41 -11.89 2.46 3.70
N ILE A 42 -12.73 1.75 2.93
CA ILE A 42 -12.42 1.47 1.52
C ILE A 42 -12.40 2.74 0.67
N LEU A 43 -13.27 3.71 0.96
CA LEU A 43 -13.32 4.97 0.21
C LEU A 43 -12.09 5.82 0.51
N ILE A 44 -11.79 6.01 1.79
CA ILE A 44 -10.67 6.83 2.25
C ILE A 44 -9.33 6.18 1.87
N GLY A 45 -9.19 4.88 2.12
CA GLY A 45 -8.03 4.10 1.70
C GLY A 45 -7.90 4.02 0.18
N GLY A 46 -9.01 4.04 -0.56
CA GLY A 46 -9.01 4.15 -2.01
C GLY A 46 -8.43 5.49 -2.50
N VAL A 47 -8.78 6.61 -1.85
CA VAL A 47 -8.20 7.93 -2.15
C VAL A 47 -6.70 7.95 -1.84
N ASN A 48 -6.27 7.36 -0.71
CA ASN A 48 -4.85 7.18 -0.41
C ASN A 48 -4.16 6.30 -1.49
N GLY A 49 -4.81 5.22 -1.92
CA GLY A 49 -4.40 4.38 -3.04
C GLY A 49 -4.21 5.13 -4.35
N LEU A 50 -5.08 6.10 -4.66
CA LEU A 50 -4.92 6.97 -5.82
C LEU A 50 -3.66 7.83 -5.69
N LEU A 51 -3.42 8.43 -4.52
CA LEU A 51 -2.22 9.22 -4.25
C LEU A 51 -0.95 8.39 -4.45
N VAL A 52 -0.85 7.23 -3.79
CA VAL A 52 0.32 6.33 -3.88
C VAL A 52 0.51 5.86 -5.32
N GLY A 53 -0.55 5.39 -5.97
CA GLY A 53 -0.50 4.89 -7.34
C GLY A 53 -0.10 5.97 -8.34
N ALA A 54 -0.58 7.20 -8.18
CA ALA A 54 -0.22 8.33 -9.02
C ALA A 54 1.26 8.72 -8.83
N LEU A 55 1.75 8.79 -7.59
CA LEU A 55 3.16 9.04 -7.30
C LEU A 55 4.06 8.00 -7.95
N VAL A 56 3.72 6.71 -7.83
CA VAL A 56 4.48 5.62 -8.47
C VAL A 56 4.43 5.73 -9.99
N TRP A 57 3.24 5.98 -10.57
CA TRP A 57 3.09 6.16 -12.01
C TRP A 57 4.01 7.27 -12.51
N MET A 58 3.98 8.45 -11.88
CA MET A 58 4.83 9.59 -12.23
C MET A 58 6.32 9.30 -12.02
N ALA A 59 6.69 8.77 -10.85
CA ALA A 59 8.07 8.49 -10.48
C ALA A 59 8.75 7.48 -11.42
N LEU A 60 8.01 6.46 -11.86
CA LEU A 60 8.51 5.46 -12.80
C LEU A 60 8.30 5.83 -14.28
N ARG A 61 7.56 6.92 -14.55
CA ARG A 61 7.14 7.35 -15.89
C ARG A 61 6.47 6.23 -16.67
N LEU A 62 5.53 5.53 -16.03
CA LEU A 62 4.85 4.39 -16.64
C LEU A 62 3.98 4.84 -17.84
N SER A 63 3.83 3.94 -18.82
CA SER A 63 2.94 4.18 -19.95
C SER A 63 1.47 4.29 -19.54
N ARG A 64 0.63 4.79 -20.45
CA ARG A 64 -0.84 4.77 -20.31
C ARG A 64 -1.44 3.37 -20.16
N ALA A 65 -0.70 2.31 -20.52
CA ALA A 65 -1.15 0.93 -20.35
C ALA A 65 -0.75 0.34 -18.98
N ALA A 66 0.36 0.77 -18.38
CA ALA A 66 0.87 0.25 -17.11
C ALA A 66 0.46 1.13 -15.92
N GLY A 67 0.40 2.45 -16.10
CA GLY A 67 0.01 3.43 -15.08
C GLY A 67 -1.35 3.14 -14.44
N PRO A 68 -2.44 2.97 -15.21
CA PRO A 68 -3.74 2.64 -14.65
C PRO A 68 -3.78 1.32 -13.88
N ARG A 69 -2.95 0.33 -14.26
CA ARG A 69 -2.83 -0.94 -13.52
C ARG A 69 -2.19 -0.74 -12.15
N VAL A 70 -1.12 0.05 -12.09
CA VAL A 70 -0.49 0.40 -10.81
C VAL A 70 -1.43 1.20 -9.93
N LEU A 71 -2.12 2.19 -10.51
CA LEU A 71 -3.12 2.98 -9.80
C LEU A 71 -4.25 2.10 -9.25
N ALA A 72 -4.83 1.22 -10.06
CA ALA A 72 -5.85 0.29 -9.61
C ALA A 72 -5.33 -0.68 -8.53
N ALA A 73 -4.10 -1.19 -8.65
CA ALA A 73 -3.50 -2.07 -7.65
C ALA A 73 -3.33 -1.35 -6.31
N SER A 74 -2.85 -0.10 -6.32
CA SER A 74 -2.72 0.73 -5.12
C SER A 74 -4.07 1.05 -4.48
N VAL A 75 -5.08 1.41 -5.27
CA VAL A 75 -6.46 1.63 -4.77
C VAL A 75 -7.02 0.39 -4.09
N VAL A 76 -6.91 -0.77 -4.73
CA VAL A 76 -7.44 -2.03 -4.16
C VAL A 76 -6.66 -2.43 -2.90
N LEU A 77 -5.32 -2.36 -2.94
CA LEU A 77 -4.49 -2.75 -1.81
C LEU A 77 -4.78 -1.87 -0.58
N ILE A 78 -4.66 -0.56 -0.74
CA ILE A 78 -4.77 0.38 0.38
C ILE A 78 -6.22 0.50 0.85
N GLY A 79 -7.18 0.55 -0.08
CA GLY A 79 -8.61 0.58 0.24
C GLY A 79 -9.04 -0.64 1.04
N LEU A 80 -8.68 -1.86 0.60
CA LEU A 80 -9.05 -3.06 1.34
C LEU A 80 -8.32 -3.16 2.68
N THR A 81 -7.05 -2.75 2.76
CA THR A 81 -6.31 -2.75 4.03
C THR A 81 -6.96 -1.81 5.05
N HIS A 82 -7.28 -0.58 4.66
CA HIS A 82 -8.03 0.35 5.52
C HIS A 82 -9.39 -0.21 5.92
N ALA A 83 -10.17 -0.74 4.96
CA ALA A 83 -11.48 -1.31 5.27
C ALA A 83 -11.40 -2.43 6.32
N MET A 84 -10.37 -3.28 6.24
CA MET A 84 -10.15 -4.35 7.22
C MET A 84 -9.79 -3.82 8.60
N ASN A 85 -8.91 -2.82 8.67
CA ASN A 85 -8.52 -2.23 9.95
C ASN A 85 -9.66 -1.44 10.59
N ASP A 86 -10.41 -0.67 9.82
CA ASP A 86 -11.52 0.14 10.31
C ASP A 86 -12.71 -0.69 10.79
N ALA A 87 -12.96 -1.82 10.14
CA ALA A 87 -14.01 -2.76 10.52
C ALA A 87 -13.57 -3.79 11.57
N SER A 88 -12.28 -3.83 11.91
CA SER A 88 -11.74 -4.85 12.79
C SER A 88 -12.33 -4.76 14.20
N SER A 89 -12.44 -5.93 14.83
CA SER A 89 -12.92 -6.07 16.20
C SER A 89 -11.74 -6.31 17.12
N THR A 90 -11.80 -5.79 18.35
CA THR A 90 -10.83 -6.10 19.40
C THR A 90 -10.76 -7.60 19.77
N ARG A 91 -11.71 -8.40 19.31
CA ARG A 91 -11.72 -9.87 19.45
C ARG A 91 -10.84 -10.59 18.44
N ILE A 92 -10.48 -9.93 17.34
CA ILE A 92 -9.62 -10.48 16.29
C ILE A 92 -8.21 -9.94 16.53
N PRO A 93 -7.20 -10.80 16.72
CA PRO A 93 -5.84 -10.32 16.92
C PRO A 93 -5.38 -9.47 15.75
N PHE A 94 -4.75 -8.32 16.04
CA PHE A 94 -4.25 -7.39 15.03
C PHE A 94 -3.41 -8.09 13.95
N LEU A 95 -2.49 -8.98 14.36
CA LEU A 95 -1.66 -9.76 13.44
C LEU A 95 -2.47 -10.59 12.43
N VAL A 96 -3.66 -11.08 12.80
CA VAL A 96 -4.54 -11.82 11.87
C VAL A 96 -5.09 -10.89 10.80
N VAL A 97 -5.53 -9.70 11.18
CA VAL A 97 -6.01 -8.68 10.23
C VAL A 97 -4.89 -8.31 9.26
N GLU A 98 -3.68 -8.08 9.78
CA GLU A 98 -2.53 -7.70 8.96
C GLU A 98 -1.98 -8.83 8.09
N ALA A 99 -2.14 -10.08 8.50
CA ALA A 99 -1.83 -11.23 7.66
C ALA A 99 -2.78 -11.30 6.45
N VAL A 100 -4.07 -11.00 6.64
CA VAL A 100 -5.04 -10.91 5.54
C VAL A 100 -4.71 -9.72 4.63
N ALA A 101 -4.29 -8.57 5.17
CA ALA A 101 -3.78 -7.46 4.37
C ALA A 101 -2.57 -7.85 3.51
N GLY A 102 -1.65 -8.67 4.04
CA GLY A 102 -0.56 -9.25 3.27
C GLY A 102 -1.04 -10.15 2.12
N VAL A 103 -2.09 -10.95 2.33
CA VAL A 103 -2.71 -11.75 1.26
C VAL A 103 -3.31 -10.85 0.18
N VAL A 104 -3.92 -9.71 0.55
CA VAL A 104 -4.40 -8.71 -0.43
C VAL A 104 -3.22 -8.12 -1.23
N ALA A 105 -2.10 -7.78 -0.58
CA ALA A 105 -0.91 -7.29 -1.27
C ALA A 105 -0.35 -8.31 -2.27
N ALA A 106 -0.28 -9.58 -1.88
CA ALA A 106 0.09 -10.67 -2.78
C ALA A 106 -0.91 -10.83 -3.93
N GLY A 107 -2.21 -10.77 -3.65
CA GLY A 107 -3.28 -10.87 -4.64
C GLY A 107 -3.26 -9.76 -5.68
N THR A 108 -3.08 -8.50 -5.26
CA THR A 108 -2.97 -7.36 -6.18
C THR A 108 -1.73 -7.45 -7.07
N ALA A 109 -0.61 -7.95 -6.55
CA ALA A 109 0.59 -8.23 -7.33
C ALA A 109 0.31 -9.28 -8.43
N VAL A 110 -0.37 -10.37 -8.11
CA VAL A 110 -0.69 -11.41 -9.10
C VAL A 110 -1.75 -10.97 -10.10
N TRP A 111 -2.86 -10.40 -9.64
CA TRP A 111 -4.06 -10.21 -10.46
C TRP A 111 -3.98 -8.93 -11.28
N ILE A 112 -3.59 -7.83 -10.66
CA ILE A 112 -3.65 -6.49 -11.28
C ILE A 112 -2.31 -6.13 -11.90
N LEU A 113 -1.21 -6.32 -11.14
CA LEU A 113 0.14 -6.09 -11.66
C LEU A 113 0.65 -7.22 -12.57
N ARG A 114 -0.07 -8.35 -12.63
CA ARG A 114 0.25 -9.53 -13.45
C ARG A 114 1.62 -10.14 -13.15
N GLU A 115 2.10 -9.99 -11.93
CA GLU A 115 3.37 -10.57 -11.50
C GLU A 115 3.18 -12.07 -11.20
N ARG A 116 4.02 -12.90 -11.80
CA ARG A 116 3.93 -14.37 -11.69
C ARG A 116 5.11 -14.99 -10.96
N ARG A 117 6.18 -14.22 -10.70
CA ARG A 117 7.35 -14.71 -9.99
C ARG A 117 6.97 -14.97 -8.53
N PRO A 118 7.00 -16.22 -8.03
CA PRO A 118 6.52 -16.55 -6.68
C PRO A 118 7.22 -15.75 -5.59
N ARG A 119 8.53 -15.53 -5.74
CA ARG A 119 9.32 -14.69 -4.84
C ARG A 119 8.75 -13.28 -4.69
N VAL A 120 8.27 -12.66 -5.78
CA VAL A 120 7.76 -11.29 -5.73
C VAL A 120 6.43 -11.24 -5.01
N VAL A 121 5.56 -12.21 -5.29
CA VAL A 121 4.23 -12.33 -4.67
C VAL A 121 4.36 -12.54 -3.16
N ILE A 122 5.22 -13.50 -2.75
CA ILE A 122 5.46 -13.80 -1.34
C ILE A 122 6.04 -12.58 -0.62
N VAL A 123 7.07 -11.95 -1.18
CA VAL A 123 7.70 -10.78 -0.56
C VAL A 123 6.74 -9.60 -0.50
N ALA A 124 5.91 -9.37 -1.52
CA ALA A 124 4.92 -8.30 -1.50
C ALA A 124 3.92 -8.47 -0.34
N GLY A 125 3.44 -9.71 -0.10
CA GLY A 125 2.55 -9.99 1.02
C GLY A 125 3.24 -9.89 2.37
N VAL A 126 4.36 -10.60 2.55
CA VAL A 126 5.10 -10.63 3.82
C VAL A 126 5.60 -9.23 4.22
N ALA A 127 6.14 -8.46 3.28
CA ALA A 127 6.65 -7.13 3.58
C ALA A 127 5.53 -6.14 3.90
N TRP A 128 4.31 -6.34 3.37
CA TRP A 128 3.17 -5.49 3.69
C TRP A 128 2.72 -5.74 5.13
N THR A 129 2.48 -7.00 5.49
CA THR A 129 2.16 -7.40 6.87
C THR A 129 3.23 -6.95 7.85
N ALA A 130 4.51 -7.20 7.55
CA ALA A 130 5.61 -6.79 8.41
C ALA A 130 5.68 -5.26 8.55
N GLY A 131 5.43 -4.52 7.47
CA GLY A 131 5.43 -3.07 7.47
C GLY A 131 4.41 -2.48 8.43
N ILE A 132 3.16 -2.93 8.35
CA ILE A 132 2.09 -2.41 9.21
C ILE A 132 2.29 -2.83 10.66
N VAL A 133 2.65 -4.10 10.91
CA VAL A 133 2.92 -4.59 12.27
C VAL A 133 4.07 -3.84 12.93
N LEU A 134 5.16 -3.59 12.20
CA LEU A 134 6.29 -2.81 12.70
C LEU A 134 5.91 -1.33 12.89
N GLY A 135 5.05 -0.80 12.02
CA GLY A 135 4.46 0.53 12.18
C GLY A 135 3.78 0.66 13.54
N GLY A 136 2.72 -0.11 13.76
CA GLY A 136 1.94 -0.02 14.99
C GLY A 136 2.78 -0.29 16.24
N TRP A 137 3.64 -1.32 16.22
CA TRP A 137 4.49 -1.61 17.38
C TRP A 137 5.50 -0.49 17.69
N SER A 138 6.08 0.13 16.66
CA SER A 138 7.00 1.25 16.87
C SER A 138 6.26 2.54 17.23
N GLY A 139 5.04 2.74 16.73
CA GLY A 139 4.14 3.82 17.14
C GLY A 139 3.80 3.73 18.63
N ASP A 140 3.38 2.54 19.10
CA ASP A 140 3.13 2.24 20.52
C ASP A 140 4.37 2.56 21.38
N TRP A 141 5.56 2.15 20.93
CA TRP A 141 6.81 2.41 21.64
C TRP A 141 7.17 3.90 21.72
N LEU A 142 6.79 4.67 20.70
CA LEU A 142 6.94 6.13 20.66
C LEU A 142 5.81 6.87 21.40
N GLY A 143 4.81 6.16 21.90
CA GLY A 143 3.64 6.74 22.56
C GLY A 143 2.71 7.47 21.60
N LEU A 144 2.59 6.98 20.36
CA LEU A 144 1.62 7.48 19.40
C LEU A 144 0.24 6.81 19.65
N PRO A 145 -0.87 7.54 19.41
CA PRO A 145 -0.92 8.97 19.13
C PRO A 145 -0.52 9.82 20.35
N LEU A 146 0.18 10.94 20.13
CA LEU A 146 0.61 11.84 21.21
C LEU A 146 -0.57 12.50 21.98
N SER A 147 -1.76 12.48 21.38
CA SER A 147 -3.00 12.98 21.97
C SER A 147 -4.20 12.33 21.28
N GLU A 148 -5.31 12.21 21.99
CA GLU A 148 -6.60 11.71 21.48
C GLU A 148 -7.35 12.77 20.64
N THR A 149 -6.62 13.40 19.73
CA THR A 149 -7.14 14.42 18.82
C THR A 149 -6.97 13.95 17.38
N PRO A 150 -7.74 14.48 16.41
CA PRO A 150 -7.56 14.13 15.01
C PRO A 150 -6.11 14.29 14.54
N ILE A 151 -5.41 15.34 15.00
CA ILE A 151 -4.00 15.53 14.64
C ILE A 151 -3.07 14.47 15.25
N GLY A 152 -3.34 14.02 16.48
CA GLY A 152 -2.56 12.94 17.11
C GLY A 152 -2.68 11.64 16.33
N TRP A 153 -3.90 11.26 15.94
CA TRP A 153 -4.17 10.09 15.11
C TRP A 153 -3.62 10.23 13.68
N SER A 154 -3.62 11.44 13.11
CA SER A 154 -2.94 11.71 11.82
C SER A 154 -1.45 11.39 11.89
N VAL A 155 -0.79 11.78 12.98
CA VAL A 155 0.65 11.56 13.19
C VAL A 155 0.96 10.08 13.37
N ASP A 156 0.14 9.38 14.14
CA ASP A 156 0.21 7.93 14.31
C ASP A 156 0.09 7.18 12.97
N HIS A 157 -0.93 7.50 12.17
CA HIS A 157 -1.11 6.86 10.86
C HIS A 157 -0.05 7.27 9.84
N ALA A 158 0.48 8.49 9.92
CA ALA A 158 1.62 8.91 9.11
C ALA A 158 2.88 8.09 9.44
N TRP A 159 3.06 7.75 10.72
CA TRP A 159 4.14 6.89 11.19
C TRP A 159 3.98 5.46 10.67
N ASP A 160 2.80 4.88 10.79
CA ASP A 160 2.48 3.57 10.21
C ASP A 160 2.72 3.54 8.70
N GLY A 161 2.25 4.57 8.00
CA GLY A 161 2.47 4.74 6.57
C GLY A 161 3.95 4.85 6.19
N LEU A 162 4.75 5.58 6.99
CA LEU A 162 6.18 5.71 6.82
C LEU A 162 6.89 4.36 6.96
N ILE A 163 6.67 3.64 8.05
CA ILE A 163 7.31 2.34 8.32
C ILE A 163 6.87 1.30 7.30
N THR A 164 5.57 1.23 7.01
CA THR A 164 5.04 0.34 5.96
C THR A 164 5.65 0.65 4.61
N GLY A 165 5.74 1.93 4.24
CA GLY A 165 6.33 2.35 2.98
C GLY A 165 7.82 2.05 2.88
N LEU A 166 8.57 2.19 3.98
CA LEU A 166 9.97 1.80 4.05
C LEU A 166 10.13 0.29 3.84
N VAL A 167 9.45 -0.53 4.65
CA VAL A 167 9.58 -1.99 4.61
C VAL A 167 9.13 -2.54 3.26
N TRP A 168 7.90 -2.21 2.84
CA TRP A 168 7.34 -2.73 1.59
C TRP A 168 8.04 -2.16 0.36
N GLY A 169 8.31 -0.86 0.34
CA GLY A 169 9.00 -0.19 -0.76
C GLY A 169 10.40 -0.75 -0.99
N VAL A 170 11.20 -0.90 0.07
CA VAL A 170 12.57 -1.45 -0.02
C VAL A 170 12.53 -2.92 -0.42
N ALA A 171 11.67 -3.72 0.20
CA ALA A 171 11.57 -5.15 -0.09
C ALA A 171 11.23 -5.37 -1.56
N THR A 172 10.15 -4.76 -2.05
CA THR A 172 9.67 -4.89 -3.44
C THR A 172 10.61 -4.28 -4.47
N ALA A 173 11.32 -3.20 -4.14
CA ALA A 173 12.38 -2.66 -4.99
C ALA A 173 13.56 -3.63 -5.15
N THR A 174 13.97 -4.27 -4.06
CA THR A 174 15.13 -5.18 -4.02
C THR A 174 14.93 -6.41 -4.90
N ILE A 175 13.71 -6.95 -4.92
CA ILE A 175 13.33 -8.08 -5.78
C ILE A 175 12.96 -7.69 -7.21
N GLY A 176 13.06 -6.40 -7.56
CA GLY A 176 12.93 -5.91 -8.93
C GLY A 176 11.49 -5.81 -9.44
N LEU A 177 10.51 -5.56 -8.56
CA LEU A 177 9.15 -5.20 -8.98
C LEU A 177 9.12 -3.92 -9.86
N PRO A 178 9.73 -2.78 -9.48
CA PRO A 178 9.65 -1.57 -10.29
C PRO A 178 10.36 -1.73 -11.66
N ASP A 179 11.41 -2.54 -11.72
CA ASP A 179 12.11 -2.86 -12.96
C ASP A 179 11.24 -3.72 -13.90
N ALA A 180 10.38 -4.59 -13.37
CA ALA A 180 9.43 -5.37 -14.17
C ALA A 180 8.30 -4.48 -14.73
N LEU A 181 7.75 -3.58 -13.91
CA LEU A 181 6.71 -2.64 -14.34
C LEU A 181 7.19 -1.69 -15.45
N ARG A 182 8.45 -1.21 -15.36
CA ARG A 182 9.03 -0.39 -16.44
C ARG A 182 9.30 -1.20 -17.71
N ARG A 183 9.71 -2.47 -17.62
CA ARG A 183 9.95 -3.32 -18.79
C ARG A 183 8.66 -3.65 -19.56
N ASP A 184 7.54 -3.87 -18.87
CA ASP A 184 6.23 -4.04 -19.53
C ASP A 184 5.82 -2.80 -20.35
N THR A 185 6.37 -1.62 -20.02
CA THR A 185 6.22 -0.41 -20.83
C THR A 185 7.13 -0.41 -22.06
N ALA A 186 8.40 -0.79 -21.92
CA ALA A 186 9.37 -0.77 -23.02
C ALA A 186 9.13 -1.86 -24.08
N GLY A 187 8.67 -3.05 -23.68
CA GLY A 187 8.44 -4.17 -24.59
C GLY A 187 7.25 -4.01 -25.54
N ARG A 188 6.40 -2.98 -25.34
CA ARG A 188 5.28 -2.66 -26.25
C ARG A 188 5.60 -1.58 -27.28
N SER A 189 6.69 -0.82 -27.12
CA SER A 189 7.07 0.21 -28.08
C SER A 189 7.93 -0.32 -29.24
N THR A 190 8.38 -1.57 -29.19
CA THR A 190 9.20 -2.21 -30.24
C THR A 190 8.39 -3.05 -31.23
N LEU A 191 7.05 -3.02 -31.13
CA LEU A 191 6.15 -3.56 -32.15
C LEU A 191 5.54 -2.39 -32.92
N GLU A 192 6.36 -1.64 -33.64
CA GLU A 192 5.86 -0.89 -34.80
C GLU A 192 5.54 -1.91 -35.90
N PRO A 193 4.40 -1.78 -36.61
CA PRO A 193 4.09 -2.64 -37.73
C PRO A 193 5.16 -2.45 -38.80
N ALA A 194 5.76 -3.55 -39.24
CA ALA A 194 6.44 -3.58 -40.52
C ALA A 194 5.43 -3.09 -41.56
N TYR A 195 5.75 -1.97 -42.19
CA TYR A 195 5.06 -1.51 -43.40
C TYR A 195 5.13 -2.65 -44.43
N GLU A 196 3.97 -3.17 -44.81
CA GLU A 196 3.71 -3.80 -46.11
C GLU A 196 2.50 -3.12 -46.74
#